data_AF-A0A971C3D6-F1
#
_entry.id   AF-A0A971C3D6-F1
#
_cell.length_a   1.000
_cell.length_b   1.000
_cell.length_c   1.000
_cell.angle_alpha   90.00
_cell.angle_beta   90.00
_cell.angle_gamma   90.00
#
_symmetry.space_group_name_H-M   'P 1'
#
loop_
_entity.id
_entity.type
_entity.pdbx_description
1 polymer ?
#
loop_
_entity_poly.entity_id
_entity_poly.type
_entity_poly.pdbx_seq_one_letter_code
_entity_poly.pdbx_strand_id
1 'polypeptide(L)'
;MKRAGISKTFPKSVNRAILIVVSTMAIIFGVGGIGHGFFEALQGFTSTNGLLINAIGEANKMWEYGNEPAITVIPNFLITGIASMAVGLAVIVWSVGFLHRRNGPIVLLLLFILLFLVGGGIGQVVFFSIIWIFSTFIH
;
A
#
# COMPACT_ATOMS: atom_id res chain seq x y z
N MET A 1 -42.13 29.77 23.23
CA MET A 1 -41.55 29.56 21.89
C MET A 1 -40.10 29.10 22.03
N LYS A 2 -39.80 27.81 21.78
CA LYS A 2 -38.42 27.30 21.70
C LYS A 2 -37.91 27.55 20.29
N ARG A 3 -36.84 28.35 20.12
CA ARG A 3 -36.12 28.47 18.85
C ARG A 3 -35.39 27.15 18.60
N ALA A 4 -35.84 26.40 17.59
CA ALA A 4 -35.11 25.26 17.07
C ALA A 4 -33.83 25.79 16.39
N GLY A 5 -32.69 25.64 17.07
CA GLY A 5 -31.38 25.92 16.50
C GLY A 5 -31.06 24.85 15.46
N ILE A 6 -31.21 25.18 14.19
CA ILE A 6 -30.66 24.39 13.08
C ILE A 6 -29.14 24.49 13.22
N SER A 7 -28.51 23.45 13.76
CA SER A 7 -27.05 23.31 13.67
C SER A 7 -26.72 23.09 12.19
N LYS A 8 -26.27 24.15 11.52
CA LYS A 8 -25.61 24.00 10.23
C LYS A 8 -24.30 23.28 10.50
N THR A 9 -24.32 21.95 10.36
CA THR A 9 -23.09 21.17 10.24
C THR A 9 -22.46 21.57 8.92
N PHE A 10 -21.51 22.49 8.98
CA PHE A 10 -20.67 22.79 7.83
C PHE A 10 -19.97 21.49 7.43
N PRO A 11 -20.00 21.10 6.14
CA PRO A 11 -19.24 19.94 5.70
C PRO A 11 -17.78 20.13 6.09
N LYS A 12 -17.19 19.13 6.76
CA LYS A 12 -15.76 19.15 7.11
C LYS A 12 -14.96 19.45 5.86
N SER A 13 -14.22 20.56 5.88
CA SER A 13 -13.40 21.00 4.77
C SER A 13 -12.22 20.05 4.62
N VAL A 14 -12.03 19.48 3.43
CA VAL A 14 -10.91 18.58 3.15
C VAL A 14 -9.57 19.33 3.29
N ASN A 15 -8.68 18.82 4.14
CA ASN A 15 -7.31 19.31 4.24
C ASN A 15 -6.49 18.87 3.03
N ARG A 16 -6.38 19.76 2.03
CA ARG A 16 -5.70 19.48 0.75
C ARG A 16 -4.21 19.21 0.90
N ALA A 17 -3.53 19.85 1.85
CA ALA A 17 -2.10 19.63 2.06
C ALA A 17 -1.84 18.20 2.54
N ILE A 18 -2.58 17.75 3.56
CA ILE A 18 -2.50 16.37 4.06
C ILE A 18 -2.90 15.37 2.98
N LEU A 19 -3.99 15.64 2.24
CA LEU A 19 -4.44 14.80 1.14
C LEU A 19 -3.33 14.58 0.11
N ILE A 20 -2.64 15.65 -0.33
CA ILE A 20 -1.56 15.55 -1.32
C ILE A 20 -0.38 14.77 -0.75
N VAL A 21 0.08 15.08 0.47
CA VAL A 21 1.22 14.38 1.09
C VAL A 21 0.94 12.89 1.22
N VAL A 22 -0.22 12.51 1.77
CA VAL A 22 -0.60 11.11 1.96
C VAL A 22 -0.76 10.41 0.61
N SER A 23 -1.34 11.07 -0.40
CA SER A 23 -1.49 10.50 -1.73
C SER A 23 -0.13 10.25 -2.39
N THR A 24 0.80 11.21 -2.32
CA THR A 24 2.15 11.05 -2.86
C THR A 24 2.89 9.90 -2.18
N MET A 25 2.83 9.82 -0.85
CA MET A 25 3.45 8.70 -0.12
C MET A 25 2.82 7.36 -0.50
N ALA A 26 1.50 7.29 -0.58
CA ALA A 26 0.81 6.07 -1.00
C ALA A 26 1.19 5.64 -2.42
N ILE A 27 1.37 6.58 -3.35
CA ILE A 27 1.85 6.29 -4.70
C ILE A 27 3.27 5.71 -4.67
N ILE A 28 4.19 6.30 -3.90
CA ILE A 28 5.57 5.81 -3.78
C ILE A 28 5.58 4.35 -3.29
N PHE A 29 4.80 4.03 -2.26
CA PHE A 29 4.72 2.66 -1.75
C PHE A 29 3.97 1.71 -2.69
N GLY A 30 2.96 2.19 -3.42
CA GLY A 30 2.31 1.43 -4.47
C GLY A 30 3.27 1.05 -5.60
N VAL A 31 4.13 1.98 -6.01
CA VAL A 31 5.20 1.73 -7.00
C VAL A 31 6.26 0.78 -6.43
N GLY A 32 6.66 0.95 -5.17
CA GLY A 32 7.56 0.01 -4.49
C GLY A 32 7.01 -1.42 -4.48
N GLY A 33 5.73 -1.59 -4.15
CA GLY A 33 5.04 -2.88 -4.24
C GLY A 33 5.02 -3.47 -5.65
N ILE A 34 4.81 -2.65 -6.68
CA ILE A 34 4.94 -3.09 -8.08
C ILE A 34 6.38 -3.55 -8.39
N GLY A 35 7.39 -2.84 -7.90
CA GLY A 35 8.79 -3.22 -8.05
C GLY A 35 9.11 -4.58 -7.42
N HIS A 36 8.67 -4.79 -6.18
CA HIS A 36 8.72 -6.10 -5.52
C HIS A 36 8.03 -7.16 -6.36
N GLY A 37 6.80 -6.90 -6.78
CA GLY A 37 6.01 -7.88 -7.54
C GLY A 37 6.61 -8.23 -8.91
N PHE A 38 7.28 -7.27 -9.55
CA PHE A 38 8.01 -7.51 -10.78
C PHE A 38 9.16 -8.51 -10.57
N PHE A 39 10.00 -8.29 -9.56
CA PHE A 39 11.13 -9.19 -9.27
C PHE A 39 10.67 -10.56 -8.74
N GLU A 40 9.61 -10.60 -7.95
CA GLU A 40 8.98 -11.86 -7.52
C GLU A 40 8.48 -12.66 -8.72
N ALA A 41 7.80 -12.00 -9.68
CA ALA A 41 7.31 -12.65 -10.89
C ALA A 41 8.44 -13.21 -11.78
N LEU A 42 9.59 -12.54 -11.84
CA LEU A 42 10.77 -13.01 -12.59
C LEU A 42 11.35 -14.32 -12.04
N GLN A 43 11.07 -14.69 -10.79
CA GLN A 43 11.47 -15.98 -10.22
C GLN A 43 10.59 -17.16 -10.72
N GLY A 44 9.54 -16.85 -11.48
CA GLY A 44 8.72 -17.82 -12.20
C GLY A 44 7.76 -18.60 -11.30
N PHE A 45 7.19 -19.67 -11.85
CA PHE A 45 6.22 -20.53 -11.16
C PHE A 45 6.93 -21.47 -10.17
N THR A 46 7.57 -20.88 -9.17
CA THR A 46 8.42 -21.54 -8.18
C THR A 46 7.83 -21.35 -6.78
N SER A 47 7.94 -22.36 -5.92
CA SER A 47 7.48 -22.28 -4.52
C SER A 47 8.28 -21.26 -3.71
N THR A 48 7.63 -20.55 -2.77
CA THR A 48 8.26 -19.52 -1.93
C THR A 48 9.02 -20.05 -0.71
N ASN A 49 9.07 -21.37 -0.48
CA ASN A 49 9.81 -22.04 0.61
C ASN A 49 9.56 -21.47 2.04
N GLY A 50 8.55 -20.63 2.22
CA GLY A 50 8.26 -19.93 3.48
C GLY A 50 7.43 -18.67 3.27
N LEU A 51 7.11 -17.99 4.38
CA LEU A 51 6.40 -16.70 4.37
C LEU A 51 7.34 -15.53 4.09
N LEU A 52 8.57 -15.60 4.61
CA LEU A 52 9.61 -14.61 4.37
C LEU A 52 10.35 -14.97 3.09
N ILE A 53 10.34 -14.06 2.13
CA ILE A 53 10.97 -14.25 0.82
C ILE A 53 11.92 -13.10 0.50
N ASN A 54 12.80 -13.36 -0.45
CA ASN A 54 13.57 -12.33 -1.13
C ASN A 54 12.85 -12.01 -2.44
N ALA A 55 12.43 -10.76 -2.62
CA ALA A 55 11.74 -10.35 -3.83
C ALA A 55 12.67 -10.42 -5.05
N ILE A 56 13.95 -10.08 -4.86
CA ILE A 56 14.96 -10.15 -5.92
C ILE A 56 15.66 -11.50 -5.85
N GLY A 57 15.41 -12.34 -6.85
CA GLY A 57 16.09 -13.63 -6.99
C GLY A 57 17.56 -13.50 -7.40
N GLU A 58 18.36 -14.54 -7.17
CA GLU A 58 19.81 -14.55 -7.40
C GLU A 58 20.23 -14.10 -8.81
N ALA A 59 19.45 -14.43 -9.84
CA ALA A 59 19.73 -14.05 -11.23
C ALA A 59 19.60 -12.55 -11.50
N ASN A 60 18.88 -11.81 -10.65
CA ASN A 60 18.57 -10.39 -10.84
C ASN A 60 19.21 -9.48 -9.77
N LYS A 61 19.97 -10.05 -8.83
CA LYS A 61 20.60 -9.28 -7.75
C LYS A 61 21.74 -8.41 -8.29
N MET A 62 21.78 -7.16 -7.85
CA MET A 62 22.81 -6.19 -8.30
C MET A 62 24.04 -6.17 -7.38
N TRP A 63 23.92 -6.66 -6.15
CA TRP A 63 25.01 -6.83 -5.19
C TRP A 63 24.68 -7.97 -4.21
N GLU A 64 25.64 -8.36 -3.37
CA GLU A 64 25.54 -9.52 -2.47
C GLU A 64 24.28 -9.53 -1.57
N TYR A 65 23.86 -8.35 -1.11
CA TYR A 65 22.72 -8.15 -0.20
C TYR A 65 21.49 -7.52 -0.87
N GLY A 66 21.46 -7.46 -2.20
CA GLY A 66 20.42 -6.78 -2.99
C GLY A 66 19.16 -7.62 -3.20
N ASN A 67 18.66 -8.27 -2.15
CA ASN A 67 17.63 -9.32 -2.24
C ASN A 67 16.21 -8.84 -1.88
N GLU A 68 16.09 -7.66 -1.26
CA GLU A 68 14.84 -7.01 -0.80
C GLU A 68 13.81 -7.93 -0.11
N PRO A 69 13.84 -8.02 1.23
CA PRO A 69 12.93 -8.87 1.99
C PRO A 69 11.45 -8.48 1.85
N ALA A 70 10.60 -9.48 1.64
CA ALA A 70 9.15 -9.36 1.58
C ALA A 70 8.45 -10.50 2.34
N ILE A 71 7.18 -10.30 2.68
CA ILE A 71 6.33 -11.34 3.26
C ILE A 71 5.21 -11.66 2.27
N THR A 72 4.95 -12.96 2.07
CA THR A 72 3.81 -13.43 1.28
C THR A 72 3.14 -14.62 1.93
N VAL A 73 1.81 -14.66 1.91
CA VAL A 73 1.01 -15.85 2.26
C VAL A 73 0.76 -16.77 1.07
N ILE A 74 1.16 -16.35 -0.13
CA ILE A 74 0.98 -17.09 -1.38
C ILE A 74 2.21 -17.98 -1.61
N PRO A 75 2.08 -19.31 -1.68
CA PRO A 75 3.22 -20.22 -1.76
C PRO A 75 3.81 -20.33 -3.19
N ASN A 76 3.82 -19.25 -3.97
CA ASN A 76 4.31 -19.23 -5.35
C ASN A 76 4.78 -17.83 -5.76
N PHE A 77 6.00 -17.73 -6.29
CA PHE A 77 6.62 -16.46 -6.67
C PHE A 77 5.88 -15.73 -7.80
N LEU A 78 5.50 -16.42 -8.88
CA LEU A 78 4.77 -15.80 -9.99
C LEU A 78 3.43 -15.22 -9.53
N ILE A 79 2.66 -15.98 -8.75
CA ILE A 79 1.36 -15.53 -8.26
C ILE A 79 1.53 -14.39 -7.25
N THR A 80 2.52 -14.49 -6.35
CA THR A 80 2.89 -13.41 -5.42
C THR A 80 3.19 -12.14 -6.19
N GLY A 81 4.02 -12.21 -7.22
CA GLY A 81 4.41 -11.04 -7.99
C GLY A 81 3.26 -10.36 -8.72
N ILE A 82 2.38 -11.14 -9.35
CA ILE A 82 1.16 -10.61 -9.99
C ILE A 82 0.24 -9.98 -8.96
N ALA A 83 0.06 -10.61 -7.80
CA ALA A 83 -0.77 -10.07 -6.72
C ALA A 83 -0.21 -8.75 -6.17
N SER A 84 1.09 -8.71 -5.90
CA SER A 84 1.79 -7.51 -5.41
C SER A 84 1.67 -6.34 -6.38
N MET A 85 1.88 -6.57 -7.69
CA MET A 85 1.68 -5.55 -8.72
C MET A 85 0.22 -5.07 -8.81
N ALA A 86 -0.75 -5.99 -8.76
CA ALA A 86 -2.16 -5.64 -8.82
C ALA A 86 -2.61 -4.81 -7.61
N VAL A 87 -2.17 -5.19 -6.40
CA VAL A 87 -2.48 -4.45 -5.17
C VAL A 87 -1.75 -3.11 -5.13
N GLY A 88 -0.49 -3.05 -5.58
CA GLY A 88 0.25 -1.79 -5.73
C GLY A 88 -0.48 -0.80 -6.66
N LEU A 89 -1.00 -1.28 -7.79
CA LEU A 89 -1.84 -0.48 -8.68
C LEU A 89 -3.15 -0.04 -7.99
N ALA A 90 -3.78 -0.91 -7.22
CA ALA A 90 -4.98 -0.57 -6.46
C ALA A 90 -4.71 0.52 -5.42
N VAL A 91 -3.56 0.50 -4.73
CA VAL A 91 -3.11 1.58 -3.82
C VAL A 91 -2.99 2.90 -4.58
N ILE A 92 -2.36 2.91 -5.77
CA ILE A 92 -2.21 4.11 -6.59
C ILE A 92 -3.57 4.66 -6.99
N VAL A 93 -4.45 3.84 -7.57
CA VAL A 93 -5.79 4.25 -8.00
C VAL A 93 -6.61 4.76 -6.81
N TRP A 94 -6.52 4.09 -5.66
CA TRP A 94 -7.24 4.48 -4.45
C TRP A 94 -6.78 5.84 -3.91
N SER A 95 -5.47 6.04 -3.84
CA SER A 95 -4.87 7.26 -3.31
C SER A 95 -5.26 8.50 -4.13
N VAL A 96 -5.30 8.38 -5.46
CA VAL A 96 -5.69 9.48 -6.37
C VAL A 96 -7.20 9.75 -6.31
N GLY A 97 -8.03 8.70 -6.34
CA GLY A 97 -9.46 8.84 -6.58
C GLY A 97 -10.34 8.96 -5.34
N PHE A 98 -9.94 8.36 -4.21
CA PHE A 98 -10.91 8.01 -3.15
C PHE A 98 -10.47 8.35 -1.73
N LEU A 99 -9.27 8.91 -1.55
CA LEU A 99 -8.75 9.21 -0.22
C LEU A 99 -9.55 10.29 0.54
N HIS A 100 -10.17 11.21 -0.20
CA HIS A 100 -11.07 12.23 0.33
C HIS A 100 -12.45 11.68 0.77
N ARG A 101 -12.76 10.39 0.56
CA ARG A 101 -14.05 9.82 0.98
C ARG A 101 -14.05 9.56 2.49
N ARG A 102 -15.23 9.42 3.09
CA ARG A 102 -15.41 9.15 4.54
C ARG A 102 -14.57 7.96 5.04
N ASN A 103 -14.49 6.90 4.24
CA ASN A 103 -13.76 5.68 4.58
C ASN A 103 -12.41 5.57 3.84
N GLY A 104 -11.96 6.64 3.18
CA GLY A 104 -10.73 6.68 2.38
C GLY A 104 -9.49 6.16 3.15
N PRO A 105 -9.22 6.68 4.36
CA PRO A 105 -8.16 6.21 5.25
C PRO A 105 -8.19 4.71 5.55
N ILE A 106 -9.37 4.17 5.87
CA ILE A 106 -9.53 2.76 6.25
C ILE A 106 -9.22 1.84 5.07
N VAL A 107 -9.74 2.17 3.89
CA VAL A 107 -9.47 1.36 2.69
C VAL A 107 -7.99 1.44 2.31
N LEU A 108 -7.34 2.60 2.47
CA LEU A 108 -5.90 2.72 2.26
C LEU A 108 -5.12 1.79 3.20
N LEU A 109 -5.47 1.76 4.49
CA LEU A 109 -4.86 0.85 5.46
C LEU A 109 -5.04 -0.62 5.05
N LEU A 110 -6.26 -1.01 4.66
CA LEU A 110 -6.54 -2.38 4.22
C LEU A 110 -5.75 -2.76 2.97
N LEU A 111 -5.60 -1.84 2.01
CA LEU A 111 -4.78 -2.07 0.82
C LEU A 111 -3.30 -2.24 1.17
N PHE A 112 -2.76 -1.47 2.12
CA PHE A 112 -1.39 -1.66 2.59
C PHE A 112 -1.18 -2.96 3.35
N ILE A 113 -2.14 -3.36 4.21
CA ILE A 113 -2.10 -4.66 4.88
C ILE A 113 -2.10 -5.77 3.83
N LEU A 114 -2.98 -5.67 2.82
CA LEU A 114 -3.02 -6.63 1.73
C LEU A 114 -1.69 -6.64 0.97
N LEU A 115 -1.14 -5.48 0.61
CA LEU A 115 0.13 -5.35 -0.10
C LEU A 115 1.28 -6.02 0.69
N PHE A 116 1.32 -5.82 2.00
CA PHE A 116 2.28 -6.47 2.89
C PHE A 116 2.13 -7.99 2.93
N LEU A 117 0.90 -8.52 2.85
CA LEU A 117 0.64 -9.96 2.89
C LEU A 117 0.89 -10.67 1.56
N VAL A 118 1.04 -9.94 0.45
CA VAL A 118 1.18 -10.52 -0.90
C VAL A 118 2.51 -10.18 -1.57
N GLY A 119 3.53 -9.75 -0.83
CA GLY A 119 4.89 -9.54 -1.36
C GLY A 119 5.36 -8.10 -1.50
N GLY A 120 4.60 -7.08 -1.06
CA GLY A 120 4.97 -5.67 -1.29
C GLY A 120 6.14 -5.10 -0.46
N GLY A 121 6.96 -5.96 0.16
CA GLY A 121 8.13 -5.57 0.94
C GLY A 121 7.87 -5.32 2.42
N ILE A 122 8.85 -5.66 3.27
CA ILE A 122 8.78 -5.46 4.73
C ILE A 122 8.98 -3.99 5.11
N GLY A 123 9.73 -3.23 4.31
CA GLY A 123 10.03 -1.83 4.59
C GLY A 123 8.78 -0.96 4.74
N GLN A 124 7.68 -1.29 4.06
CA GLN A 124 6.44 -0.51 4.13
C GLN A 124 5.75 -0.54 5.51
N VAL A 125 6.05 -1.52 6.38
CA VAL A 125 5.36 -1.73 7.66
C VAL A 125 5.49 -0.53 8.60
N VAL A 126 6.62 0.17 8.57
CA VAL A 126 6.77 1.38 9.39
C VAL A 126 5.94 2.52 8.79
N PHE A 127 5.92 2.63 7.46
CA PHE A 127 5.34 3.78 6.77
C PHE A 127 3.83 3.72 6.63
N PHE A 128 3.24 2.56 6.37
CA PHE A 128 1.78 2.48 6.17
C PHE A 128 0.99 2.88 7.43
N SER A 129 1.52 2.60 8.63
CA SER A 129 0.92 3.04 9.89
C SER A 129 0.93 4.57 10.04
N ILE A 130 2.06 5.21 9.72
CA ILE A 130 2.21 6.67 9.72
C ILE A 130 1.29 7.30 8.67
N ILE A 131 1.37 6.83 7.42
CA ILE A 131 0.55 7.32 6.30
C ILE A 131 -0.93 7.20 6.64
N TRP A 132 -1.35 6.08 7.24
CA TRP A 132 -2.73 5.90 7.68
C TRP A 132 -3.13 6.90 8.77
N ILE A 133 -2.32 7.09 9.82
CA ILE A 133 -2.59 8.08 10.88
C ILE A 133 -2.78 9.47 10.26
N PHE A 134 -1.86 9.90 9.39
CA PHE A 134 -1.97 11.19 8.71
C PHE A 134 -3.23 11.30 7.85
N SER A 135 -3.62 10.21 7.19
CA SER A 135 -4.84 10.18 6.37
C SER A 135 -6.12 10.43 7.17
N THR A 136 -6.14 10.14 8.48
CA THR A 136 -7.31 10.42 9.33
C THR A 136 -7.57 11.91 9.55
N PHE A 137 -6.57 12.77 9.33
CA PHE A 137 -6.68 14.23 9.46
C PHE A 137 -7.09 14.94 8.16
N ILE A 138 -7.48 14.20 7.12
CA ILE A 138 -7.98 14.77 5.87
C ILE A 138 -9.33 15.49 6.09
N HIS A 139 -10.12 15.07 7.09
CA HIS A 139 -11.44 15.61 7.43
C HIS A 139 -11.50 16.13 8.86
#